data_AF-A0A2I0PBV1-F1
#
_entry.id   AF-A0A2I0PBV1-F1
#
_cell.length_a   1.000
_cell.length_b   1.000
_cell.length_c   1.000
_cell.angle_alpha   90.00
_cell.angle_beta   90.00
_cell.angle_gamma   90.00
#
_symmetry.space_group_name_H-M   'P 1'
#
loop_
_entity.id
_entity.type
_entity.pdbx_description
1 polymer ?
#
loop_
_entity_poly.entity_id
_entity_poly.type
_entity_poly.pdbx_seq_one_letter_code
_entity_poly.pdbx_strand_id
1 'polypeptide(L)'
;MTHPARVAGLVGTFNGSHVAIIAAWLHDVYEDCSPEWLVRTDKIIEGLPLPPDDRSDIAAIVDALTKKNTIARKSARLTDSIDRILDAPPEATLVKICDRIDNLLDSADRNGGFTKRYLASTDEIIDKLSVRASLYGYDTALGILVQIRNSNLKNW
;
A
#
# COMPACT_ATOMS: atom_id res chain seq x y z
N MET A 1 0.30 -13.51 -9.63
CA MET A 1 -0.82 -12.56 -9.46
C MET A 1 -1.59 -12.74 -8.15
N THR A 2 -1.01 -13.40 -7.13
CA THR A 2 -1.71 -13.63 -5.85
C THR A 2 -1.63 -12.41 -4.91
N HIS A 3 -0.54 -11.65 -4.93
CA HIS A 3 -0.33 -10.52 -4.01
C HIS A 3 -1.37 -9.39 -4.17
N PRO A 4 -1.57 -8.77 -5.36
CA PRO A 4 -2.59 -7.70 -5.49
C PRO A 4 -4.01 -8.15 -5.13
N ALA A 5 -4.36 -9.40 -5.43
CA ALA A 5 -5.64 -9.99 -5.07
C ALA A 5 -5.83 -10.10 -3.54
N ARG A 6 -4.80 -10.54 -2.82
CA ARG A 6 -4.82 -10.62 -1.35
C ARG A 6 -4.88 -9.22 -0.72
N VAL A 7 -4.11 -8.26 -1.23
CA VAL A 7 -4.15 -6.87 -0.76
C VAL A 7 -5.55 -6.28 -0.97
N ALA A 8 -6.16 -6.46 -2.15
CA ALA A 8 -7.52 -6.00 -2.41
C ALA A 8 -8.56 -6.68 -1.49
N GLY A 9 -8.39 -7.97 -1.20
CA GLY A 9 -9.21 -8.69 -0.22
C GLY A 9 -9.08 -8.16 1.20
N LEU A 10 -7.85 -7.83 1.64
CA LEU A 10 -7.60 -7.19 2.94
C LEU A 10 -8.26 -5.80 3.00
N VAL A 11 -8.10 -4.99 1.96
CA VAL A 11 -8.72 -3.66 1.87
C VAL A 11 -10.24 -3.76 1.99
N GLY A 12 -10.88 -4.70 1.27
CA GLY A 12 -12.32 -4.95 1.41
C GLY A 12 -12.72 -5.44 2.80
N THR A 13 -11.89 -6.27 3.45
CA THR A 13 -12.12 -6.75 4.83
C THR A 13 -12.05 -5.63 5.86
N PHE A 14 -11.17 -4.66 5.65
CA PHE A 14 -10.97 -3.51 6.53
C PHE A 14 -11.78 -2.29 6.10
N ASN A 15 -12.95 -2.52 5.50
CA ASN A 15 -13.95 -1.48 5.16
C ASN A 15 -13.45 -0.43 4.16
N GLY A 16 -12.54 -0.81 3.25
CA GLY A 16 -12.13 0.05 2.14
C GLY A 16 -13.25 0.28 1.13
N SER A 17 -13.30 1.48 0.56
CA SER A 17 -14.21 1.83 -0.53
C SER A 17 -13.88 1.06 -1.81
N HIS A 18 -14.78 1.10 -2.81
CA HIS A 18 -14.49 0.55 -4.14
C HIS A 18 -13.27 1.22 -4.78
N VAL A 19 -13.04 2.51 -4.54
CA VAL A 19 -11.83 3.24 -4.93
C VAL A 19 -10.58 2.58 -4.34
N ALA A 20 -10.57 2.32 -3.03
CA ALA A 20 -9.45 1.64 -2.36
C ALA A 20 -9.20 0.23 -2.91
N ILE A 21 -10.28 -0.54 -3.12
CA ILE A 21 -10.19 -1.92 -3.61
C ILE A 21 -9.62 -1.96 -5.03
N ILE A 22 -10.10 -1.08 -5.92
CA ILE A 22 -9.58 -0.99 -7.29
C ILE A 22 -8.13 -0.53 -7.28
N ALA A 23 -7.78 0.48 -6.49
CA ALA A 23 -6.40 0.94 -6.36
C ALA A 23 -5.49 -0.18 -5.82
N ALA A 24 -5.94 -1.01 -4.88
CA ALA A 24 -5.19 -2.15 -4.37
C ALA A 24 -4.89 -3.21 -5.45
N TRP A 25 -5.80 -3.44 -6.39
CA TRP A 25 -5.53 -4.32 -7.54
C TRP A 25 -4.44 -3.78 -8.46
N LEU A 26 -4.27 -2.46 -8.51
CA LEU A 26 -3.41 -1.76 -9.46
C LEU A 26 -2.10 -1.23 -8.85
N HIS A 27 -1.95 -1.29 -7.53
CA HIS A 27 -0.91 -0.53 -6.81
C HIS A 27 0.55 -0.85 -7.21
N ASP A 28 0.83 -2.06 -7.67
CA ASP A 28 2.17 -2.49 -8.13
C ASP A 28 2.38 -2.34 -9.64
N VAL A 29 1.34 -2.03 -10.41
CA VAL A 29 1.41 -2.10 -11.89
C VAL A 29 2.47 -1.13 -12.44
N TYR A 30 2.55 0.08 -11.88
CA TYR A 30 3.52 1.07 -12.32
C TYR A 30 4.97 0.76 -11.89
N GLU A 31 5.18 -0.14 -10.93
CA GLU A 31 6.51 -0.57 -10.49
C GLU A 31 6.99 -1.81 -11.27
N ASP A 32 6.10 -2.78 -11.48
CA ASP A 32 6.46 -4.12 -11.96
C ASP A 32 6.17 -4.37 -13.44
N CYS A 33 5.39 -3.51 -14.10
CA CYS A 33 5.01 -3.71 -15.49
C CYS A 33 5.78 -2.81 -16.45
N SER A 34 5.81 -3.22 -17.73
CA SER A 34 6.46 -2.45 -18.79
C SER A 34 5.70 -1.15 -19.09
N PRO A 35 6.34 -0.12 -19.69
CA PRO A 35 5.69 1.17 -19.98
C PRO A 35 4.38 1.06 -20.78
N GLU A 36 4.25 0.05 -21.64
CA GLU A 36 3.01 -0.20 -22.38
C GLU A 36 1.83 -0.53 -21.47
N TRP A 37 2.08 -1.23 -20.35
CA TRP A 37 1.07 -1.56 -19.35
C TRP A 37 0.67 -0.37 -18.49
N LEU A 38 1.57 0.61 -18.29
CA LEU A 38 1.23 1.87 -17.60
C LEU A 38 0.18 2.62 -18.42
N VAL A 39 0.45 2.87 -19.70
CA VAL A 39 -0.49 3.52 -20.63
C VAL A 39 -1.81 2.76 -20.73
N ARG A 40 -1.77 1.43 -20.69
CA ARG A 40 -2.98 0.61 -20.70
C ARG A 40 -3.78 0.72 -19.40
N THR A 41 -3.09 0.82 -18.26
CA THR A 41 -3.72 0.97 -16.95
C THR A 41 -4.42 2.31 -16.84
N ASP A 42 -3.80 3.39 -17.31
CA ASP A 42 -4.41 4.72 -17.36
C ASP A 42 -5.71 4.68 -18.16
N LYS A 43 -5.68 4.07 -19.35
CA LYS A 43 -6.87 3.88 -20.19
C LYS A 43 -7.94 3.01 -19.53
N ILE A 44 -7.54 1.99 -18.76
CA ILE A 44 -8.48 1.15 -18.00
C ILE A 44 -9.16 2.01 -16.94
N ILE A 45 -8.41 2.77 -16.16
CA ILE A 45 -8.94 3.65 -15.11
C ILE A 45 -9.90 4.66 -15.73
N GLU A 46 -9.51 5.36 -16.80
CA GLU A 46 -10.34 6.31 -17.54
C GLU A 46 -11.64 5.68 -18.06
N GLY A 47 -11.57 4.43 -18.53
CA GLY A 47 -12.70 3.68 -19.08
C GLY A 47 -13.63 3.06 -18.04
N LEU A 48 -13.32 3.12 -16.74
CA LEU A 48 -14.19 2.58 -15.70
C LEU A 48 -15.54 3.32 -15.67
N PRO A 49 -16.67 2.60 -15.51
CA PRO A 49 -18.00 3.18 -15.41
C PRO A 49 -18.25 3.79 -14.00
N LEU A 50 -17.35 4.65 -13.55
CA LEU A 50 -17.37 5.32 -12.25
C LEU A 50 -17.50 6.84 -12.43
N PRO A 51 -17.84 7.59 -11.38
CA PRO A 51 -17.71 9.05 -11.37
C PRO A 51 -16.29 9.51 -11.77
N PRO A 52 -16.15 10.69 -12.39
CA PRO A 52 -14.83 11.26 -12.71
C PRO A 52 -13.91 11.40 -11.49
N ASP A 53 -14.46 11.81 -10.36
CA ASP A 53 -13.71 12.01 -9.12
C ASP A 53 -13.15 10.69 -8.61
N ASP A 54 -13.97 9.62 -8.55
CA ASP A 54 -13.50 8.28 -8.17
C ASP A 54 -12.38 7.77 -9.07
N ARG A 55 -12.46 8.00 -10.39
CA ARG A 55 -11.39 7.63 -11.33
C ARG A 55 -10.10 8.41 -11.05
N SER A 56 -10.23 9.71 -10.80
CA SER A 56 -9.11 10.58 -10.44
C SER A 56 -8.45 10.12 -9.15
N ASP A 57 -9.25 9.74 -8.14
CA ASP A 57 -8.75 9.25 -6.87
C ASP A 57 -8.02 7.91 -7.03
N ILE A 58 -8.56 6.97 -7.80
CA ILE A 58 -7.88 5.70 -8.12
C ILE A 58 -6.51 5.97 -8.74
N ALA A 59 -6.44 6.85 -9.75
CA ALA A 59 -5.17 7.19 -10.41
C ALA A 59 -4.17 7.83 -9.43
N ALA A 60 -4.62 8.77 -8.61
CA ALA A 60 -3.80 9.44 -7.61
C ALA A 60 -3.24 8.46 -6.56
N ILE A 61 -4.05 7.51 -6.09
CA ILE A 61 -3.63 6.49 -5.13
C ILE A 61 -2.57 5.57 -5.75
N VAL A 62 -2.78 5.10 -6.98
CA VAL A 62 -1.85 4.20 -7.67
C VAL A 62 -0.50 4.89 -7.91
N ASP A 63 -0.50 6.14 -8.36
CA ASP A 63 0.74 6.92 -8.51
C ASP A 63 1.46 7.10 -7.15
N ALA A 64 0.72 7.44 -6.09
CA ALA A 64 1.29 7.64 -4.76
C ALA A 64 1.95 6.38 -4.18
N LEU A 65 1.37 5.20 -4.45
CA LEU A 65 1.89 3.91 -3.97
C LEU A 65 3.08 3.39 -4.80
N THR A 66 3.27 3.92 -6.00
CA THR A 66 4.37 3.53 -6.89
C THR A 66 5.71 3.97 -6.31
N LYS A 67 6.69 3.07 -6.21
CA LYS A 67 8.02 3.43 -5.71
C LYS A 67 8.83 4.19 -6.77
N LYS A 68 9.22 5.42 -6.45
CA LYS A 68 10.17 6.20 -7.26
C LYS A 68 11.60 5.72 -6.98
N ASN A 69 12.07 4.77 -7.80
CA ASN A 69 13.44 4.22 -7.72
C ASN A 69 14.53 5.19 -8.20
N THR A 70 14.16 6.39 -8.65
CA THR A 70 15.06 7.48 -9.05
C THR A 70 15.74 8.17 -7.86
N ILE A 71 15.22 8.00 -6.63
CA ILE A 71 15.82 8.56 -5.42
C ILE A 71 16.89 7.59 -4.87
N ALA A 72 18.15 8.05 -4.86
CA ALA A 72 19.31 7.20 -4.55
C ALA A 72 19.33 6.63 -3.11
N ARG A 73 18.81 7.37 -2.11
CA ARG A 73 18.84 6.95 -0.69
C ARG A 73 17.54 6.25 -0.30
N LYS A 74 17.64 5.06 0.30
CA LYS A 74 16.47 4.24 0.70
C LYS A 74 15.61 4.88 1.80
N SER A 75 16.20 5.61 2.75
CA SER A 75 15.44 6.37 3.75
C SER A 75 14.66 7.51 3.11
N ALA A 76 15.32 8.30 2.24
CA ALA A 76 14.65 9.37 1.49
C ALA A 76 13.51 8.84 0.59
N ARG A 77 13.65 7.62 0.03
CA ARG A 77 12.57 6.94 -0.69
C ARG A 77 11.36 6.62 0.18
N LEU A 78 11.59 6.21 1.43
CA LEU A 78 10.49 5.88 2.34
C LEU A 78 9.75 7.13 2.77
N THR A 79 10.47 8.19 3.14
CA THR A 79 9.87 9.49 3.46
C THR A 79 9.08 10.04 2.27
N ASP A 80 9.67 10.10 1.06
CA ASP A 80 8.96 10.54 -0.15
C ASP A 80 7.69 9.72 -0.43
N SER A 81 7.77 8.39 -0.30
CA SER A 81 6.61 7.52 -0.49
C SER A 81 5.52 7.81 0.54
N ILE A 82 5.87 8.02 1.80
CA ILE A 82 4.92 8.35 2.86
C ILE A 82 4.28 9.71 2.61
N ASP A 83 5.06 10.72 2.24
CA ASP A 83 4.56 12.06 1.96
C ASP A 83 3.56 12.04 0.79
N ARG A 84 3.88 11.34 -0.31
CA ARG A 84 2.94 11.15 -1.42
C ARG A 84 1.67 10.43 -1.02
N ILE A 85 1.77 9.40 -0.16
CA ILE A 85 0.59 8.72 0.38
C ILE A 85 -0.25 9.66 1.25
N LEU A 86 0.39 10.53 2.03
CA LEU A 86 -0.30 11.52 2.88
C LEU A 86 -0.96 12.64 2.07
N ASP A 87 -0.44 12.97 0.88
CA ASP A 87 -1.03 13.94 -0.04
C ASP A 87 -2.13 13.34 -0.95
N ALA A 88 -2.13 12.03 -1.14
CA ALA A 88 -3.14 11.30 -1.92
C ALA A 88 -4.46 11.12 -1.15
N PRO A 89 -5.57 10.65 -1.79
CA PRO A 89 -6.81 10.31 -1.09
C PRO A 89 -6.61 9.33 0.10
N PRO A 90 -7.46 9.39 1.13
CA PRO A 90 -7.24 8.65 2.38
C PRO A 90 -7.16 7.15 2.21
N GLU A 91 -7.83 6.59 1.22
CA GLU A 91 -7.75 5.20 0.78
C GLU A 91 -6.31 4.73 0.55
N ALA A 92 -5.40 5.60 0.09
CA ALA A 92 -3.99 5.26 -0.09
C ALA A 92 -3.33 4.76 1.20
N THR A 93 -3.74 5.30 2.34
CA THR A 93 -3.26 4.85 3.66
C THR A 93 -3.68 3.41 3.93
N LEU A 94 -4.97 3.09 3.69
CA LEU A 94 -5.48 1.74 3.90
C LEU A 94 -4.81 0.73 2.98
N VAL A 95 -4.66 1.07 1.68
CA VAL A 95 -3.97 0.20 0.72
C VAL A 95 -2.53 -0.03 1.16
N LYS A 96 -1.81 1.02 1.63
CA LYS A 96 -0.43 0.85 2.09
C LYS A 96 -0.30 -0.06 3.31
N ILE A 97 -1.22 0.09 4.27
CA ILE A 97 -1.26 -0.77 5.46
C ILE A 97 -1.50 -2.23 5.04
N CYS A 98 -2.46 -2.47 4.14
CA CYS A 98 -2.78 -3.82 3.65
C CYS A 98 -1.64 -4.45 2.85
N ASP A 99 -0.99 -3.69 1.97
CA ASP A 99 0.24 -4.09 1.27
C ASP A 99 1.32 -4.55 2.27
N ARG A 100 1.54 -3.77 3.33
CA ARG A 100 2.54 -4.11 4.35
C ARG A 100 2.15 -5.36 5.15
N ILE A 101 0.88 -5.54 5.47
CA ILE A 101 0.36 -6.77 6.12
C ILE A 101 0.64 -7.99 5.26
N ASP A 102 0.25 -7.95 3.97
CA ASP A 102 0.43 -9.09 3.08
C ASP A 102 1.91 -9.45 2.92
N ASN A 103 2.77 -8.45 2.74
CA ASN A 103 4.21 -8.68 2.62
C ASN A 103 4.83 -9.31 3.89
N LEU A 104 4.34 -8.92 5.08
CA LEU A 104 4.80 -9.47 6.36
C LEU A 104 4.31 -10.91 6.60
N LEU A 105 3.18 -11.30 6.01
CA LEU A 105 2.68 -12.67 6.08
C LEU A 105 3.38 -13.55 5.04
N ASP A 106 3.45 -13.10 3.78
CA ASP A 106 4.00 -13.90 2.67
C ASP A 106 5.49 -14.20 2.84
N SER A 107 6.28 -13.28 3.43
CA SER A 107 7.71 -13.55 3.64
C SER A 107 7.99 -14.43 4.87
N ALA A 108 7.08 -14.46 5.87
CA ALA A 108 7.23 -15.34 7.02
C ALA A 108 7.15 -16.82 6.61
N ASP A 109 6.33 -17.15 5.60
CA ASP A 109 6.19 -18.50 5.06
C ASP A 109 7.41 -18.96 4.23
N ARG A 110 8.28 -18.05 3.78
CA ARG A 110 9.41 -18.36 2.88
C ARG A 110 10.74 -18.68 3.59
N ASN A 111 10.73 -18.99 4.89
CA ASN A 111 11.92 -19.34 5.71
C ASN A 111 13.02 -18.26 5.80
N GLY A 112 12.80 -17.07 5.24
CA GLY A 112 13.71 -15.93 5.36
C GLY A 112 13.12 -14.91 6.32
N GLY A 113 13.64 -14.82 7.54
CA GLY A 113 13.19 -13.79 8.49
C GLY A 113 13.31 -12.38 7.89
N PHE A 114 12.51 -11.44 8.40
CA PHE A 114 12.58 -10.03 8.00
C PHE A 114 13.85 -9.34 8.46
N THR A 115 14.61 -8.74 7.53
CA THR A 115 15.75 -7.90 7.94
C THR A 115 15.32 -6.85 8.98
N LYS A 116 16.15 -6.60 9.99
CA LYS A 116 15.94 -5.52 10.99
C LYS A 116 15.57 -4.18 10.34
N ARG A 117 16.11 -3.91 9.14
CA ARG A 117 15.81 -2.71 8.34
C ARG A 117 14.38 -2.69 7.81
N TYR A 118 13.81 -3.83 7.43
CA TYR A 118 12.43 -3.94 6.96
C TYR A 118 11.43 -3.73 8.10
N LEU A 119 11.71 -4.30 9.27
CA LEU A 119 10.92 -4.05 10.48
C LEU A 119 10.98 -2.56 10.88
N ALA A 120 12.16 -1.95 10.86
CA ALA A 120 12.29 -0.51 11.11
C ALA A 120 11.51 0.35 10.09
N SER A 121 11.51 -0.01 8.80
CA SER A 121 10.68 0.71 7.82
C SER A 121 9.17 0.50 8.03
N THR A 122 8.79 -0.63 8.64
CA THR A 122 7.40 -0.89 9.02
C THR A 122 7.00 0.00 10.19
N ASP A 123 7.90 0.20 11.16
CA ASP A 123 7.68 1.09 12.29
C ASP A 123 7.45 2.53 11.84
N GLU A 124 8.24 3.00 10.87
CA GLU A 124 8.08 4.34 10.30
C GLU A 124 6.73 4.50 9.58
N ILE A 125 6.27 3.47 8.86
CA ILE A 125 4.94 3.47 8.25
C ILE A 125 3.84 3.53 9.31
N ILE A 126 3.93 2.70 10.36
CA ILE A 126 2.95 2.68 11.46
C ILE A 126 2.89 4.05 12.12
N ASP A 127 4.04 4.63 12.47
CA ASP A 127 4.13 5.94 13.12
C ASP A 127 3.48 7.04 12.27
N LYS A 128 3.93 7.17 11.01
CA LYS A 128 3.51 8.26 10.13
C LYS A 128 2.07 8.16 9.66
N LEU A 129 1.55 6.95 9.46
CA LEU A 129 0.18 6.75 8.98
C LEU A 129 -0.84 6.62 10.12
N SER A 130 -0.40 6.51 11.38
CA SER A 130 -1.30 6.26 12.53
C SER A 130 -2.41 7.31 12.67
N VAL A 131 -2.06 8.59 12.62
CA VAL A 131 -3.00 9.70 12.77
C VAL A 131 -4.05 9.67 11.66
N ARG A 132 -3.61 9.46 10.41
CA ARG A 132 -4.50 9.41 9.25
C ARG A 132 -5.37 8.15 9.29
N ALA A 133 -4.80 7.01 9.67
CA ALA A 133 -5.57 5.77 9.85
C ALA A 133 -6.71 5.96 10.84
N SER A 134 -6.44 6.61 11.99
CA SER A 134 -7.47 6.86 12.99
C SER A 134 -8.54 7.85 12.51
N LEU A 135 -8.13 8.92 11.82
CA LEU A 135 -9.06 9.92 11.29
C LEU A 135 -10.08 9.33 10.29
N TYR A 136 -9.67 8.31 9.52
CA TYR A 136 -10.50 7.69 8.49
C TYR A 136 -11.01 6.28 8.87
N GLY A 137 -10.86 5.87 10.14
CA GLY A 137 -11.44 4.62 10.66
C GLY A 137 -10.72 3.33 10.24
N TYR A 138 -9.42 3.42 9.92
CA TYR A 138 -8.56 2.29 9.54
C TYR A 138 -7.80 1.68 10.74
N ASP A 139 -8.19 2.01 11.97
CA ASP A 139 -7.51 1.57 13.21
C ASP A 139 -7.39 0.04 13.30
N THR A 140 -8.40 -0.69 12.84
CA THR A 140 -8.38 -2.17 12.83
C THR A 140 -7.25 -2.70 11.94
N ALA A 141 -7.10 -2.17 10.73
CA ALA A 141 -6.03 -2.58 9.82
C ALA A 141 -4.66 -2.24 10.41
N LEU A 142 -4.50 -1.03 10.95
CA LEU A 142 -3.25 -0.61 11.60
C LEU A 142 -2.92 -1.48 12.82
N GLY A 143 -3.92 -1.81 13.64
CA GLY A 143 -3.77 -2.69 14.81
C GLY A 143 -3.29 -4.09 14.43
N ILE A 144 -3.84 -4.68 13.36
CA ILE A 144 -3.37 -5.96 12.81
C ILE A 144 -1.93 -5.85 12.32
N LEU A 145 -1.56 -4.78 11.61
CA LEU A 145 -0.18 -4.55 11.17
C LEU A 145 0.79 -4.50 12.36
N VAL A 146 0.44 -3.77 13.43
CA VAL A 146 1.24 -3.69 14.66
C VAL A 146 1.41 -5.07 15.31
N GLN A 147 0.34 -5.87 15.40
CA GLN A 147 0.40 -7.22 15.96
C GLN A 147 1.34 -8.13 15.15
N ILE A 148 1.19 -8.14 13.82
CA ILE A 148 2.04 -8.95 12.94
C ILE A 148 3.50 -8.52 13.05
N ARG A 149 3.78 -7.20 13.05
CA ARG A 149 5.12 -6.65 13.27
C ARG A 149 5.72 -7.13 14.58
N ASN A 150 4.97 -7.06 15.68
CA ASN A 150 5.45 -7.44 17.00
C ASN A 150 5.71 -8.95 17.14
N SER A 151 4.89 -9.78 16.50
CA SER A 151 5.10 -11.23 16.44
C SER A 151 6.39 -11.58 15.69
N ASN A 152 6.69 -10.84 14.62
CA ASN A 152 7.93 -11.04 13.84
C ASN A 152 9.20 -10.60 14.58
N LEU A 153 9.11 -9.71 15.56
CA LEU A 153 10.25 -9.37 16.43
C LEU A 153 10.63 -10.50 17.40
N LYS A 154 9.66 -11.27 17.89
CA LYS A 154 9.90 -12.35 18.87
C LYS A 154 10.63 -13.56 18.27
N ASN A 155 10.69 -13.64 16.94
CA ASN A 155 11.34 -14.72 16.21
C ASN A 155 12.81 -14.39 15.85
N TRP A 156 13.38 -13.31 16.42
CA TRP A 156 14.76 -12.84 16.20
C TRP A 156 15.57 -12.81 17.50
#